data_AF-A0A9D1Z1U6-F1
#
_entry.id   AF-A0A9D1Z1U6-F1
#
_cell.length_a   1.000
_cell.length_b   1.000
_cell.length_c   1.000
_cell.angle_alpha   90.00
_cell.angle_beta   90.00
_cell.angle_gamma   90.00
#
_symmetry.space_group_name_H-M   'P 1'
#
loop_
_entity.id
_entity.type
_entity.pdbx_description
1 polymer ?
#
loop_
_entity_poly.entity_id
_entity_poly.type
_entity_poly.pdbx_seq_one_letter_code
_entity_poly.pdbx_strand_id
1 'polypeptide(L)' 'MLTLHEAIAVVLREGAKTSRELADEINRRDLYRRKDGRPLPANQVSARIRAYGALFEKKGKMIFLKQVL' A
#
# COMPACT_ATOMS: atom_id res chain seq x y z
N MET A 1 -3.66 -14.18 -4.32
CA MET A 1 -3.21 -12.77 -4.29
C MET A 1 -4.25 -11.91 -3.61
N LEU A 2 -3.79 -10.88 -2.91
CA LEU A 2 -4.64 -9.83 -2.36
C LEU A 2 -4.98 -8.79 -3.44
N THR A 3 -5.97 -7.94 -3.18
CA THR A 3 -6.08 -6.66 -3.89
C THR A 3 -4.99 -5.69 -3.42
N LEU A 4 -4.75 -4.62 -4.19
CA LEU A 4 -3.72 -3.64 -3.84
C LEU A 4 -3.95 -2.98 -2.46
N HIS A 5 -5.20 -2.67 -2.09
CA HIS A 5 -5.46 -2.01 -0.81
C HIS A 5 -5.32 -2.96 0.37
N GLU A 6 -5.71 -4.23 0.23
CA GLU A 6 -5.46 -5.25 1.23
C GLU A 6 -3.96 -5.51 1.42
N ALA A 7 -3.19 -5.58 0.34
CA ALA A 7 -1.73 -5.74 0.41
C ALA A 7 -1.05 -4.55 1.13
N ILE A 8 -1.49 -3.33 0.83
CA ILE A 8 -1.05 -2.12 1.54
C ILE A 8 -1.39 -2.23 3.04
N ALA A 9 -2.62 -2.63 3.39
CA ALA A 9 -3.04 -2.74 4.78
C ALA A 9 -2.22 -3.79 5.55
N VAL A 10 -1.90 -4.93 4.92
CA VAL A 10 -1.01 -5.96 5.51
C VAL A 10 0.34 -5.36 5.87
N VAL A 11 0.97 -4.64 4.95
CA VAL A 11 2.30 -4.04 5.21
C VAL A 11 2.24 -2.94 6.27
N LEU A 12 1.16 -2.14 6.29
CA LEU A 12 1.01 -1.05 7.27
C LEU A 12 0.67 -1.52 8.69
N ARG A 13 0.22 -2.77 8.88
CA ARG A 13 0.09 -3.37 10.23
C ARG A 13 1.43 -3.46 10.96
N GLU A 14 2.55 -3.45 10.22
CA GLU A 14 3.90 -3.50 10.76
C GLU A 14 4.49 -2.10 11.04
N GLY A 15 3.73 -1.04 10.75
CA GLY A 15 4.13 0.34 10.97
C GLY A 15 3.95 1.22 9.73
N ALA A 16 4.02 2.53 9.96
CA ALA A 16 3.89 3.52 8.91
C ALA A 16 5.03 3.42 7.89
N LYS A 17 4.71 3.61 6.62
CA LYS A 17 5.67 3.54 5.51
C LYS A 17 5.37 4.59 4.44
N THR A 18 6.36 4.88 3.61
CA THR A 18 6.18 5.66 2.38
C THR A 18 5.59 4.81 1.25
N SER A 19 5.06 5.45 0.20
CA SER A 19 4.54 4.73 -0.97
C SER A 19 5.60 3.86 -1.67
N ARG A 20 6.88 4.24 -1.59
CA ARG A 20 7.98 3.47 -2.18
C ARG A 20 8.24 2.21 -1.37
N GLU A 21 8.42 2.34 -0.06
CA GLU A 21 8.61 1.19 0.83
C GLU A 21 7.42 0.22 0.77
N LEU A 22 6.20 0.73 0.65
CA LEU A 22 5.02 -0.12 0.44
C LEU A 22 5.09 -0.90 -0.87
N ALA A 23 5.45 -0.24 -1.97
CA ALA A 23 5.58 -0.91 -3.26
C ALA A 23 6.69 -1.98 -3.23
N ASP A 24 7.85 -1.64 -2.66
CA ASP A 24 8.99 -2.54 -2.55
C ASP A 24 8.65 -3.76 -1.69
N GLU A 25 7.98 -3.56 -0.55
CA GLU A 25 7.59 -4.64 0.34
C GLU A 25 6.51 -5.55 -0.27
N ILE A 26 5.52 -4.96 -0.95
CA ILE A 26 4.47 -5.72 -1.64
C ILE A 26 5.07 -6.57 -2.78
N ASN A 27 6.01 -6.01 -3.56
CA ASN A 27 6.69 -6.75 -4.62
C ASN A 27 7.60 -7.85 -4.03
N ARG A 28 8.38 -7.54 -3.00
CA ARG A 28 9.33 -8.48 -2.37
C ARG A 28 8.60 -9.69 -1.79
N ARG A 29 7.41 -9.49 -1.22
CA ARG A 29 6.58 -10.54 -0.61
C ARG A 29 5.54 -11.14 -1.55
N ASP A 30 5.48 -10.69 -2.81
CA ASP A 30 4.48 -11.09 -3.82
C ASP A 30 3.01 -11.03 -3.34
N LEU A 31 2.67 -10.00 -2.54
CA LEU A 31 1.33 -9.90 -1.93
C LEU A 31 0.23 -9.51 -2.93
N TYR A 32 0.61 -8.77 -3.98
CA TYR A 32 -0.26 -8.29 -5.05
C TYR A 32 0.47 -8.33 -6.37
N ARG A 33 -0.21 -8.79 -7.42
CA ARG A 33 0.32 -8.83 -8.78
C ARG A 33 -0.54 -8.00 -9.72
N ARG A 34 0.12 -7.14 -10.50
CA ARG A 34 -0.53 -6.38 -11.57
C ARG A 34 -0.96 -7.31 -12.71
N LYS A 35 -2.01 -6.92 -13.43
CA LYS A 35 -2.48 -7.68 -14.61
C LYS A 35 -1.41 -7.82 -15.70
N ASP A 36 -0.55 -6.81 -15.85
CA ASP A 36 0.55 -6.81 -16.83
C ASP A 36 1.81 -7.55 -16.34
N GLY A 37 1.77 -8.18 -15.17
CA GLY A 37 2.87 -8.94 -14.59
C GLY A 37 4.09 -8.13 -14.18
N ARG A 38 4.08 -6.80 -14.38
CA ARG A 38 5.18 -5.91 -13.99
C ARG A 38 5.14 -5.65 -12.48
N PRO A 39 6.29 -5.27 -11.87
CA PRO A 39 6.32 -4.84 -10.48
C PRO A 39 5.37 -3.66 -10.22
N LEU A 40 4.78 -3.64 -9.02
CA LEU A 40 3.95 -2.54 -8.52
C LEU A 40 4.82 -1.27 -8.33
N PRO A 41 4.46 -0.12 -8.93
CA PRO A 41 5.19 1.12 -8.75
C PRO A 41 4.57 1.98 -7.64
N ALA A 42 5.41 2.79 -6.98
CA ALA A 42 5.02 3.64 -5.85
C ALA A 42 3.90 4.67 -6.18
N ASN A 43 3.77 5.12 -7.43
CA ASN A 43 2.72 6.03 -7.84
C ASN A 43 1.33 5.36 -7.83
N GLN A 44 1.23 4.06 -8.15
CA GLN A 44 -0.03 3.31 -8.05
C GLN A 44 -0.45 3.09 -6.59
N VAL A 45 0.52 2.85 -5.68
CA VAL A 45 0.26 2.85 -4.24
C VAL A 45 -0.31 4.22 -3.84
N SER A 46 0.34 5.31 -4.22
CA SER A 46 -0.09 6.67 -3.89
C SER A 46 -1.51 6.99 -4.38
N ALA A 47 -1.84 6.56 -5.60
CA ALA A 47 -3.19 6.69 -6.15
C ALA A 47 -4.20 5.86 -5.35
N ARG A 48 -3.84 4.63 -4.95
CA ARG A 48 -4.71 3.78 -4.14
C ARG A 48 -4.97 4.36 -2.75
N ILE A 49 -3.95 4.91 -2.08
CA ILE A 49 -4.10 5.57 -0.77
C ILE A 49 -5.12 6.71 -0.86
N ARG A 50 -5.02 7.56 -1.90
CA ARG A 50 -5.95 8.68 -2.12
C ARG A 50 -7.39 8.20 -2.33
N ALA A 51 -7.58 7.10 -3.06
CA ALA A 51 -8.90 6.54 -3.31
C ALA A 51 -9.53 5.87 -2.08
N TYR A 52 -8.72 5.49 -1.07
CA TYR A 52 -9.16 4.76 0.13
C TYR A 52 -8.87 5.58 1.40
N GLY A 53 -9.25 6.86 1.42
CA GLY A 53 -9.03 7.76 2.55
C GLY A 53 -9.75 7.36 3.86
N ALA A 54 -10.72 6.46 3.78
CA ALA A 54 -11.33 5.83 4.95
C ALA A 54 -10.41 4.81 5.64
N LEU A 55 -9.55 4.13 4.88
CA LEU A 55 -8.63 3.10 5.40
C LEU A 55 -7.23 3.66 5.68
N PHE A 56 -6.82 4.69 4.96
CA PHE A 56 -5.45 5.19 5.02
C PHE A 56 -5.41 6.67 5.39
N GLU A 57 -4.42 7.03 6.19
CA GLU A 57 -4.08 8.41 6.51
C GLU A 57 -2.68 8.72 5.97
N LYS A 58 -2.50 9.90 5.37
CA LYS A 58 -1.19 10.35 4.89
C LYS A 58 -0.75 11.60 5.68
N LYS A 59 0.37 11.52 6.38
CA LYS A 59 1.03 12.66 7.06
C LYS A 59 2.40 12.90 6.43
N GLY A 60 2.51 13.94 5.61
CA GLY A 60 3.71 14.19 4.80
C GLY A 60 3.97 13.04 3.82
N LYS A 61 5.12 12.38 3.94
CA LYS A 61 5.48 11.20 3.12
C LYS A 61 5.00 9.87 3.71
N MET A 62 4.68 9.85 4.99
CA MET A 62 4.32 8.65 5.73
C MET A 62 2.83 8.34 5.57
N ILE A 63 2.53 7.06 5.41
CA ILE A 63 1.17 6.52 5.30
C ILE A 63 0.94 5.63 6.51
N PHE A 64 -0.22 5.77 7.11
CA PHE A 64 -0.68 5.04 8.29
C PHE A 64 -1.95 4.27 7.93
N LEU A 65 -2.08 3.07 8.47
CA LEU A 65 -3.35 2.36 8.48
C LEU A 65 -4.23 3.00 9.55
N LYS A 66 -5.43 3.45 9.17
CA LYS A 66 -6.43 3.87 10.15
C LYS A 66 -6.92 2.62 10.86
N GLN A 67 -6.90 2.61 12.20
CA GLN A 67 -7.56 1.55 12.94
C GLN A 67 -9.04 1.57 12.55
N VAL A 68 -9.51 0.45 12.01
CA VAL A 68 -10.95 0.20 11.90
C VAL A 68 -11.40 -0.05 13.34
N LEU A 69 -12.24 0.83 13.87
CA LEU A 69 -12.95 0.61 15.13
C LEU A 69 -13.82 -0.64 15.04
#